data_AF-A0A951H3C0-F1
#
_entry.id   AF-A0A951H3C0-F1
#
_cell.length_a   1.000
_cell.length_b   1.000
_cell.length_c   1.000
_cell.angle_alpha   90.00
_cell.angle_beta   90.00
_cell.angle_gamma   90.00
#
_symmetry.space_group_name_H-M   'P 1'
#
loop_
_entity.id
_entity.type
_entity.pdbx_description
1 polymer ?
#
loop_
_entity_poly.entity_id
_entity_poly.type
_entity_poly.pdbx_seq_one_letter_code
_entity_poly.pdbx_strand_id
1 'polypeptide(L)' 'VAFIGALAYIAAISRLPITYAYPLASLSFPAVLLGGWLLFGEALTWPKALGSALIVLGVALSAASR' A
#
# COMPACT_ATOMS: atom_id res chain seq x y z
N VAL A 1 -3.45 -9.09 -13.81
CA VAL A 1 -2.96 -8.24 -12.68
C VAL A 1 -2.50 -9.08 -11.49
N ALA A 2 -3.31 -10.03 -11.00
CA ALA A 2 -2.97 -10.86 -9.83
C ALA A 2 -1.65 -11.65 -9.94
N PHE A 3 -1.32 -12.21 -11.11
CA PHE A 3 -0.07 -12.96 -11.32
C PHE A 3 1.19 -12.08 -11.21
N ILE A 4 1.15 -10.87 -11.78
CA ILE A 4 2.27 -9.91 -11.72
C ILE A 4 2.44 -9.38 -10.29
N GLY A 5 1.33 -9.11 -9.59
CA GLY A 5 1.35 -8.72 -8.19
C GLY A 5 1.94 -9.81 -7.29
N ALA A 6 1.60 -11.08 -7.54
CA ALA A 6 2.16 -12.22 -6.80
C ALA A 6 3.68 -12.37 -7.04
N LEU A 7 4.14 -12.21 -8.28
CA LEU A 7 5.58 -12.25 -8.60
C LEU A 7 6.35 -11.09 -7.95
N ALA A 8 5.78 -9.88 -7.94
CA ALA A 8 6.36 -8.73 -7.27
C ALA A 8 6.40 -8.93 -5.74
N TYR A 9 5.36 -9.52 -5.16
CA TYR A 9 5.31 -9.87 -3.75
C TYR A 9 6.40 -10.88 -3.39
N ILE A 10 6.49 -11.98 -4.14
CA ILE A 10 7.51 -13.03 -3.95
C ILE A 10 8.93 -12.45 -4.08
N ALA A 11 9.17 -11.61 -5.08
CA ALA A 11 10.47 -10.95 -5.26
C ALA A 11 10.83 -10.00 -4.10
N ALA A 12 9.83 -9.31 -3.53
CA ALA A 12 10.03 -8.43 -2.38
C ALA A 12 10.44 -9.22 -1.11
N ILE A 13 9.77 -10.35 -0.82
CA ILE A 13 10.13 -11.21 0.32
C ILE A 13 11.51 -11.88 0.13
N SER A 14 11.95 -12.10 -1.12
CA SER A 14 13.27 -12.70 -1.41
C SER A 14 14.44 -11.73 -1.25
N ARG A 15 14.24 -10.41 -1.29
CA ARG A 15 15.33 -9.41 -1.23
C ARG A 15 15.24 -8.43 -0.07
N LEU A 16 14.09 -8.34 0.60
CA LEU A 16 13.93 -7.51 1.79
C LEU A 16 13.55 -8.37 3.00
N PRO A 17 14.07 -8.04 4.20
CA PRO A 17 13.52 -8.55 5.46
C PRO A 17 11.99 -8.42 5.48
N ILE A 18 11.28 -9.41 6.04
CA ILE A 18 9.81 -9.45 6.10
C ILE A 18 9.22 -8.14 6.67
N THR A 19 9.96 -7.47 7.56
CA THR A 19 9.65 -6.15 8.12
C THR A 19 9.46 -5.04 7.07
N TYR A 20 10.02 -5.15 5.87
CA TYR A 20 9.82 -4.21 4.75
C TYR A 20 8.82 -4.67 3.70
N ALA A 21 8.60 -5.97 3.58
CA ALA A 21 7.59 -6.49 2.66
C ALA A 21 6.17 -6.07 3.12
N TYR A 22 5.92 -6.07 4.43
CA TYR A 22 4.62 -5.68 5.01
C TYR A 22 4.23 -4.21 4.75
N PRO A 23 5.10 -3.21 4.98
CA PRO A 23 4.78 -1.82 4.67
C PRO A 23 4.56 -1.58 3.17
N LEU A 24 5.37 -2.21 2.31
CA LEU A 24 5.25 -2.09 0.86
C LEU A 24 3.94 -2.70 0.35
N ALA A 25 3.54 -3.85 0.88
CA ALA A 25 2.25 -4.47 0.57
C ALA A 25 1.07 -3.58 0.99
N SER A 26 1.18 -2.94 2.16
CA SER A 26 0.15 -2.03 2.69
C SER A 26 -0.04 -0.77 1.84
N LEU A 27 1.01 -0.29 1.15
CA LEU A 27 0.93 0.85 0.23
C LEU A 27 0.04 0.60 -1.00
N SER A 28 -0.25 -0.67 -1.31
CA SER A 28 -1.15 -1.03 -2.41
C SER A 28 -2.56 -0.45 -2.21
N PHE A 29 -3.01 -0.33 -0.96
CA PHE A 29 -4.35 0.16 -0.65
C PHE A 29 -4.50 1.68 -0.92
N PRO A 30 -3.61 2.57 -0.42
CA PRO A 30 -3.55 3.97 -0.86
C PRO A 30 -3.38 4.14 -2.37
N ALA A 31 -2.54 3.32 -3.01
CA ALA A 31 -2.28 3.39 -4.45
C ALA A 31 -3.50 3.04 -5.29
N VAL A 32 -4.24 1.98 -4.91
CA VAL A 32 -5.50 1.60 -5.56
C VAL A 32 -6.58 2.64 -5.32
N LEU A 33 -6.66 3.20 -4.11
CA LEU A 33 -7.63 4.26 -3.79
C LEU A 33 -7.38 5.53 -4.61
N LEU A 34 -6.12 5.96 -4.72
CA LEU A 34 -5.72 7.09 -5.57
C LEU A 34 -5.97 6.79 -7.06
N GLY A 35 -5.67 5.57 -7.50
CA GLY A 35 -5.95 5.13 -8.87
C GLY A 35 -7.45 5.13 -9.19
N GLY A 36 -8.29 4.65 -8.28
CA GLY A 36 -9.75 4.67 -8.40
C GLY A 36 -10.31 6.10 -8.46
N TRP A 37 -9.79 7.00 -7.61
CA TRP A 37 -10.17 8.40 -7.64
C TRP A 37 -9.73 9.11 -8.93
N LEU A 38 -8.49 8.89 -9.39
CA LEU A 38 -7.90 9.61 -10.53
C LEU A 38 -8.36 9.07 -11.90
N LEU A 39 -8.48 7.75 -12.05
CA LEU A 39 -8.81 7.10 -13.33
C LEU A 39 -10.32 6.87 -13.51
N PHE A 40 -11.04 6.62 -12.42
CA PHE A 40 -12.47 6.27 -12.46
C PHE A 40 -13.36 7.35 -11.84
N GLY A 41 -12.78 8.41 -11.26
CA GLY A 41 -13.55 9.49 -10.63
C GLY A 41 -14.36 9.04 -9.41
N GLU A 42 -13.97 7.93 -8.76
CA GLU A 42 -14.73 7.40 -7.63
C GLU A 42 -14.79 8.42 -6.49
N ALA A 43 -15.98 8.58 -5.89
CA ALA A 43 -16.16 9.47 -4.75
C ALA A 43 -15.25 9.02 -3.59
N LEU A 44 -14.25 9.85 -3.29
CA LEU A 44 -13.35 9.64 -2.16
C LEU A 44 -14.11 10.00 -0.88
N THR A 45 -14.72 9.00 -0.25
CA THR A 45 -15.45 9.21 0.99
C THR A 45 -14.49 9.47 2.15
N TRP A 46 -14.89 10.34 3.10
CA TRP A 46 -14.10 10.65 4.30
C TRP A 46 -13.55 9.42 5.04
N PRO A 47 -14.31 8.31 5.21
CA PRO A 47 -13.79 7.10 5.84
C PRO A 47 -12.64 6.43 5.05
N LYS A 48 -12.74 6.41 3.71
CA LYS A 48 -11.69 5.83 2.84
C LYS A 48 -10.40 6.66 2.92
N ALA A 49 -10.54 7.98 2.93
CA ALA A 49 -9.41 8.90 3.07
C ALA A 49 -8.71 8.75 4.43
N LEU A 50 -9.47 8.70 5.53
CA LEU A 50 -8.95 8.49 6.89
C LEU A 50 -8.24 7.13 7.03
N GLY A 51 -8.85 6.06 6.50
CA GLY A 51 -8.24 4.73 6.49
C GLY A 51 -6.93 4.70 5.70
N SER A 52 -6.89 5.32 4.53
CA SER A 52 -5.67 5.46 3.73
C SER A 52 -4.59 6.26 4.47
N ALA A 53 -4.95 7.36 5.13
CA ALA A 53 -4.02 8.17 5.91
C ALA A 53 -3.41 7.37 7.08
N LEU A 54 -4.21 6.57 7.79
CA LEU A 54 -3.75 5.68 8.85
C LEU A 54 -2.77 4.62 8.34
N ILE A 55 -3.04 4.03 7.17
CA ILE A 55 -2.13 3.06 6.53
C ILE A 55 -0.80 3.73 6.19
N VAL A 56 -0.83 4.91 5.57
CA VAL A 56 0.38 5.68 5.23
C VAL A 56 1.17 6.04 6.49
N LEU A 57 0.51 6.48 7.55
CA LEU A 57 1.14 6.79 8.84
C LEU A 57 1.77 5.55 9.47
N GLY A 58 1.06 4.41 9.50
CA GLY A 58 1.60 3.15 10.03
C GLY A 58 2.86 2.70 9.27
N VAL A 59 2.84 2.81 7.94
CA VAL A 59 4.01 2.52 7.10
C VAL A 59 5.15 3.49 7.37
N ALA A 60 4.88 4.79 7.46
CA ALA A 60 5.89 5.80 7.75
C ALA A 60 6.56 5.57 9.12
N LEU A 61 5.77 5.20 10.13
CA LEU A 61 6.29 4.86 11.47
C LEU A 61 7.12 3.57 11.45
N SER A 62 6.67 2.52 10.76
CA SER A 62 7.46 1.29 10.61
C SER A 62 8.76 1.52 9.85
N ALA A 63 8.76 2.44 8.87
CA ALA A 63 9.96 2.84 8.14
C ALA A 63 10.89 3.73 8.99
N ALA A 64 10.33 4.58 9.87
CA ALA A 64 11.06 5.47 10.76
C ALA A 64 11.58 4.79 12.03
N SER A 65 11.01 3.65 12.43
CA SER A 65 11.48 2.81 13.55
C SER A 65 12.77 2.03 13.25
N ARG A 66 13.53 2.46 12.24
CA ARG A 66 14.89 1.98 11.94
C ARG A 66 15.90 2.76 12.76
#